data_AF-A0A254TC53-F1
#
_entry.id   AF-A0A254TC53-F1
#
_cell.length_a   1.000
_cell.length_b   1.000
_cell.length_c   1.000
_cell.angle_alpha   90.00
_cell.angle_beta   90.00
_cell.angle_gamma   90.00
#
_symmetry.space_group_name_H-M   'P 1'
#
loop_
_entity.id
_entity.type
_entity.pdbx_description
1 polymer ?
#
loop_
_entity_poly.entity_id
_entity_poly.type
_entity_poly.pdbx_seq_one_letter_code
_entity_poly.pdbx_strand_id
1 'polypeptide(L)' 'MIVCVCNNVSERQIRRAVDAGHTTMPQLREELGVGTCCGKCHSCAKTVLREYLEEGARESQPMMFGAAIAA' A
#
# COMPACT_ATOMS: atom_id res chain seq x y z
N MET A 1 7.85 -8.11 -4.41
CA MET A 1 9.27 -8.04 -3.95
C MET A 1 9.40 -8.31 -2.44
N ILE A 2 10.59 -8.65 -1.90
CA ILE A 2 10.86 -8.58 -0.44
C ILE A 2 11.19 -7.13 -0.08
N VAL A 3 10.42 -6.56 0.85
CA VAL A 3 10.56 -5.17 1.31
C VAL A 3 11.37 -5.10 2.60
N CYS A 4 11.12 -5.99 3.56
CA CYS A 4 11.88 -6.07 4.82
C CYS A 4 12.49 -7.46 4.99
N VAL A 5 13.82 -7.53 4.94
CA VAL A 5 14.56 -8.78 5.14
C VAL A 5 14.46 -9.24 6.60
N CYS A 6 14.62 -8.33 7.57
CA CYS A 6 14.66 -8.68 9.00
C CYS A 6 13.42 -9.43 9.49
N ASN A 7 12.24 -8.98 9.03
CA ASN A 7 10.96 -9.52 9.47
C ASN A 7 10.22 -10.28 8.35
N ASN A 8 10.94 -10.63 7.28
CA ASN A 8 10.42 -11.36 6.13
C ASN A 8 9.11 -10.78 5.57
N VAL A 9 9.07 -9.46 5.38
CA VAL A 9 7.88 -8.76 4.85
C VAL A 9 8.04 -8.56 3.35
N SER A 10 7.11 -9.12 2.59
CA SER A 10 6.97 -8.93 1.16
C SER A 10 6.00 -7.79 0.82
N GLU A 11 6.17 -7.24 -0.37
CA GLU A 11 5.26 -6.28 -0.99
C GLU A 11 3.81 -6.81 -1.04
N ARG A 12 3.62 -8.11 -1.30
CA ARG A 12 2.29 -8.75 -1.28
C ARG A 12 1.64 -8.72 0.11
N GLN A 13 2.42 -8.84 1.17
CA GLN A 13 1.90 -8.71 2.54
C GLN A 13 1.50 -7.26 2.83
N ILE A 14 2.26 -6.27 2.34
CA ILE A 14 1.89 -4.86 2.45
C ILE A 14 0.59 -4.59 1.69
N ARG A 15 0.43 -5.09 0.45
CA ARG A 15 -0.82 -4.97 -0.31
C ARG A 15 -2.01 -5.50 0.47
N ARG A 16 -1.93 -6.73 0.98
CA ARG A 16 -3.00 -7.35 1.77
C ARG A 16 -3.35 -6.54 3.02
N ALA A 17 -2.36 -5.96 3.69
CA ALA A 17 -2.61 -5.10 4.83
C ALA A 17 -3.33 -3.81 4.42
N VAL A 18 -2.96 -3.20 3.28
CA VAL A 18 -3.67 -2.03 2.72
C VAL A 18 -5.11 -2.40 2.36
N ASP A 19 -5.33 -3.54 1.70
CA ASP A 19 -6.67 -4.05 1.36
C ASP A 19 -7.53 -4.31 2.62
N ALA A 20 -6.89 -4.66 3.75
CA ALA A 20 -7.52 -4.81 5.05
C ALA A 20 -7.72 -3.47 5.81
N GLY A 21 -7.34 -2.34 5.22
CA GLY A 21 -7.54 -1.00 5.79
C GLY A 21 -6.34 -0.43 6.57
N HIS A 22 -5.18 -1.09 6.57
CA HIS A 22 -3.96 -0.54 7.16
C HIS A 22 -3.33 0.48 6.19
N THR A 23 -3.71 1.75 6.35
CA THR A 23 -3.33 2.84 5.45
C THR A 23 -2.13 3.67 5.93
N THR A 24 -1.50 3.29 7.04
CA THR A 24 -0.40 4.06 7.64
C THR A 24 0.80 3.19 8.01
N MET A 25 1.99 3.77 8.00
CA MET A 25 3.22 3.07 8.42
C MET A 25 3.18 2.54 9.86
N PRO A 26 2.62 3.25 10.87
CA PRO A 26 2.43 2.69 12.21
C PRO A 26 1.58 1.41 12.20
N GLN A 27 0.47 1.39 11.46
CA GLN A 27 -0.35 0.17 11.34
C GLN A 27 0.42 -0.97 10.68
N LEU A 28 1.20 -0.70 9.62
CA LEU A 28 2.03 -1.74 9.00
C LEU A 28 3.13 -2.26 9.95
N ARG A 29 3.68 -1.41 10.82
CA ARG A 29 4.67 -1.82 11.84
C ARG A 29 4.05 -2.75 12.87
N GLU A 30 2.84 -2.42 13.33
CA GLU A 30 2.09 -3.22 14.29
C GLU A 30 1.70 -4.57 13.69
N GLU A 31 1.14 -4.57 12.48
CA GLU A 31 0.61 -5.78 11.82
C GLU A 31 1.71 -6.69 11.25
N LEU A 32 2.71 -6.11 10.56
CA LEU A 32 3.70 -6.88 9.80
C LEU A 32 5.10 -6.85 10.43
N GLY A 33 5.32 -6.06 11.48
CA GLY A 33 6.66 -5.79 12.00
C GLY A 33 7.54 -4.99 11.02
N VAL A 34 7.03 -4.42 9.93
CA VAL A 34 7.90 -3.81 8.90
C VAL A 34 8.71 -2.64 9.49
N GLY A 35 10.04 -2.70 9.40
CA GLY A 35 10.91 -1.61 9.85
C GLY A 35 11.12 -1.51 11.36
N THR A 36 10.77 -2.53 12.15
CA THR A 36 10.99 -2.57 13.62
C THR A 36 12.37 -3.09 14.06
N CYS A 37 13.21 -3.54 13.11
CA CYS A 37 14.57 -4.02 13.37
C CYS A 37 15.64 -3.01 12.93
N CYS A 38 16.24 -3.15 11.73
CA CYS A 38 17.35 -2.29 11.29
C CYS A 38 16.94 -0.98 10.60
N GLY A 39 15.64 -0.78 10.33
CA GLY A 39 15.10 0.43 9.71
C GLY A 39 15.38 0.64 8.21
N LYS A 40 16.30 -0.11 7.59
CA LYS A 40 16.73 0.09 6.17
C LYS A 40 15.60 0.01 5.14
N CYS A 41 14.51 -0.69 5.45
CA CYS A 41 13.35 -0.82 4.57
C CYS A 41 12.38 0.37 4.62
N HIS A 42 12.53 1.35 5.53
CA HIS A 42 11.52 2.38 5.78
C HIS A 42 11.12 3.16 4.53
N SER A 43 12.09 3.60 3.72
CA SER A 43 11.82 4.33 2.49
C SER A 43 11.08 3.47 1.47
N CYS A 44 11.52 2.22 1.28
CA CYS A 44 10.88 1.27 0.38
C CYS A 44 9.44 0.94 0.83
N ALA A 45 9.23 0.64 2.10
CA ALA A 45 7.92 0.34 2.66
C ALA A 45 6.93 1.52 2.53
N LYS A 46 7.41 2.76 2.72
CA LYS A 46 6.60 3.97 2.49
C LYS A 46 6.19 4.13 1.03
N THR A 47 7.10 3.87 0.10
CA THR A 47 6.81 3.93 -1.35
C THR A 47 5.74 2.90 -1.71
N VAL A 48 5.92 1.64 -1.31
CA VAL A 48 4.97 0.56 -1.57
C VAL A 48 3.59 0.84 -0.95
N LEU A 49 3.55 1.35 0.29
CA LEU A 49 2.29 1.75 0.93
C LEU A 49 1.57 2.81 0.11
N ARG A 50 2.27 3.87 -0.31
CA ARG A 50 1.68 4.94 -1.12
C ARG A 50 1.16 4.43 -2.46
N GLU A 51 1.95 3.63 -3.17
CA GLU A 51 1.55 3.04 -4.46
C GLU A 51 0.22 2.31 -4.34
N TYR A 52 0.03 1.50 -3.29
CA TYR A 52 -1.22 0.75 -3.10
C TYR A 52 -2.40 1.58 -2.60
N LEU A 53 -2.17 2.64 -1.84
CA LEU A 53 -3.23 3.60 -1.50
C LEU A 53 -3.73 4.35 -2.74
N GLU A 54 -2.83 4.72 -3.63
CA GLU A 54 -3.16 5.39 -4.90
C GLU A 54 -3.84 4.43 -5.88
N GLU A 55 -3.42 3.16 -5.95
CA GLU A 55 -4.09 2.11 -6.73
C GLU A 55 -5.53 1.88 -6.25
N GLY A 56 -5.74 1.70 -4.93
CA GLY A 56 -7.08 1.51 -4.37
C GLY A 56 -8.01 2.71 -4.60
N ALA A 57 -7.47 3.92 -4.59
CA ALA A 57 -8.22 5.13 -4.92
C ALA A 57 -8.62 5.22 -6.41
N ARG A 58 -7.82 4.64 -7.31
CA ARG A 58 -8.12 4.57 -8.75
C ARG A 58 -9.13 3.48 -9.08
N GLU A 59 -9.04 2.33 -8.43
CA GLU A 59 -9.98 1.23 -8.62
C GLU A 59 -11.38 1.55 -8.08
N SER A 60 -11.45 2.39 -7.05
CA SER A 60 -12.71 2.90 -6.49
C SER A 60 -13.40 3.98 -7.33
N GLN A 61 -12.80 4.44 -8.45
CA GLN A 61 -13.49 5.36 -9.37
C GLN A 61 -14.40 4.58 -10.32
N PRO A 62 -15.74 4.75 -10.23
CA PRO A 62 -16.63 4.23 -11.25
C PRO A 62 -16.29 4.93 -12.58
N MET A 63 -16.10 4.16 -13.64
CA MET A 63 -16.09 4.64 -15.02
C MET A 63 -17.49 5.19 -15.37
N MET A 64 -17.88 6.34 -14.83
CA MET A 64 -19.14 7.03 -15.09
C MET A 64 -18.98 8.56 -14.97
N PHE A 65 -18.23 9.17 -15.89
CA PHE A 65 -18.44 10.55 -16.39
C PHE A 65 -17.51 10.75 -17.61
N GLY A 66 -17.96 10.86 -18.87
CA GLY A 66 -19.32 10.92 -19.39
C GLY A 66 -19.39 10.51 -20.86
N ALA A 67 -20.51 9.87 -21.18
CA ALA A 67 -21.04 9.80 -22.53
C ALA A 67 -21.42 11.21 -23.02
N ALA A 68 -21.27 11.41 -24.33
CA ALA A 68 -22.09 12.28 -25.18
C ALA A 68 -22.59 13.61 -24.60
N ILE A 69 -21.91 14.70 -24.94
CA ILE A 69 -22.62 15.96 -25.17
C ILE A 69 -23.07 15.92 -26.64
N ALA A 70 -24.30 15.46 -26.85
CA ALA A 70 -25.04 15.71 -28.06
C ALA A 70 -25.73 17.08 -27.91
N ALA A 71 -25.32 18.06 -28.72
CA ALA A 71 -26.12 19.18 -29.24
C ALA A 71 -25.26 19.93 -30.27
#